data_AF-A0A2N0XFT0-F1
#
_entry.id   AF-A0A2N0XFT0-F1
#
_cell.length_a   1.000
_cell.length_b   1.000
_cell.length_c   1.000
_cell.angle_alpha   90.00
_cell.angle_beta   90.00
_cell.angle_gamma   90.00
#
_symmetry.space_group_name_H-M   'P 1'
#
loop_
_entity.id
_entity.type
_entity.pdbx_description
1 polymer ?
#
loop_
_entity_poly.entity_id
_entity_poly.type
_entity_poly.pdbx_seq_one_letter_code
_entity_poly.pdbx_strand_id
1 'polypeptide(L)' 'MKKTLLVGALFVAGVISAFPFRTSCGQVIMVNGAEGMNTTHLTNILESMNYAVCGTRAEIVLYTH' A
#
# COMPACT_ATOMS: atom_id res chain seq x y z
N MET A 1 -8.60 11.63 -33.36
CA MET A 1 -7.61 10.59 -32.96
C MET A 1 -6.32 11.28 -32.57
N LYS A 2 -5.98 11.25 -31.28
CA LYS A 2 -4.67 11.63 -30.71
C LYS A 2 -4.72 11.52 -29.18
N LYS A 3 -4.38 10.36 -28.61
CA LYS A 3 -3.93 10.28 -27.21
C LYS A 3 -2.80 9.27 -27.14
N THR A 4 -1.63 9.86 -27.10
CA THR A 4 -0.30 9.31 -27.27
C THR A 4 0.10 8.51 -26.03
N LEU A 5 0.74 7.37 -26.28
CA LEU A 5 1.74 6.68 -25.47
C LEU A 5 2.04 7.28 -24.08
N LEU A 6 1.63 6.57 -23.02
CA LEU A 6 2.15 6.73 -21.66
C LEU A 6 2.23 5.35 -20.98
N VAL A 7 2.74 4.35 -21.71
CA VAL A 7 2.93 2.97 -21.21
C VAL A 7 4.42 2.62 -21.31
N GLY A 8 5.29 3.41 -20.69
CA GLY A 8 6.74 3.25 -20.86
C GLY A 8 7.61 3.61 -19.66
N ALA A 9 7.05 3.88 -18.48
CA ALA A 9 7.81 4.45 -17.38
C ALA A 9 7.68 3.71 -16.02
N LEU A 10 7.32 2.43 -16.00
CA LEU A 10 7.10 1.72 -14.72
C LEU A 10 7.80 0.35 -14.57
N PHE A 11 8.91 0.12 -15.27
CA PHE A 11 9.70 -1.11 -15.09
C PHE A 11 11.17 -0.84 -14.76
N VAL A 12 11.45 0.25 -14.05
CA VAL A 12 12.74 0.47 -13.38
C VAL A 12 12.50 0.85 -11.92
N ALA A 13 11.84 -0.03 -11.19
CA ALA A 13 11.99 -0.10 -9.75
C ALA A 13 12.46 -1.51 -9.48
N GLY A 14 13.63 -1.65 -8.84
CA GLY A 14 14.03 -2.92 -8.27
C GLY A 14 12.89 -3.49 -7.42
N VAL A 15 12.93 -4.79 -7.14
CA VAL A 15 12.06 -5.46 -6.18
C VAL A 15 12.23 -4.82 -4.79
N ILE A 16 11.67 -3.64 -4.61
CA ILE A 16 11.29 -3.11 -3.32
C ILE A 16 9.90 -3.69 -3.16
N SER A 17 9.73 -4.67 -2.25
CA SER A 17 8.42 -5.27 -1.98
C SER A 17 7.48 -4.17 -1.49
N ALA A 18 6.79 -3.55 -2.44
CA ALA A 18 5.91 -2.41 -2.27
C ALA A 18 4.52 -2.84 -2.69
N PHE A 19 3.56 -2.80 -1.77
CA PHE A 19 2.17 -3.17 -2.08
C PHE A 19 1.23 -1.98 -1.90
N PRO A 20 0.19 -1.87 -2.74
CA PRO A 20 -0.83 -0.86 -2.58
C PRO A 20 -1.73 -1.19 -1.37
N PHE A 21 -1.94 -0.23 -0.50
CA PHE A 21 -2.89 -0.31 0.62
C PHE A 21 -4.03 0.68 0.41
N ARG A 22 -5.27 0.19 0.39
CA ARG A 22 -6.47 1.02 0.28
C ARG A 22 -6.99 1.35 1.68
N THR A 23 -6.88 2.63 2.04
CA THR A 23 -7.37 3.17 3.32
C THR A 23 -8.90 3.23 3.37
N SER A 24 -9.46 3.40 4.58
CA SER A 24 -10.90 3.45 4.84
C SER A 24 -11.61 4.62 4.16
N CYS A 25 -10.91 5.73 3.92
CA CYS A 25 -11.42 6.88 3.19
C CYS A 25 -11.24 6.75 1.65
N GLY A 26 -10.78 5.60 1.16
CA GLY A 26 -10.70 5.27 -0.26
C GLY A 26 -9.41 5.73 -0.94
N GLN A 27 -8.46 6.32 -0.22
CA GLN A 27 -7.14 6.64 -0.77
C GLN A 27 -6.25 5.39 -0.83
N VAL A 28 -5.43 5.29 -1.87
CA VAL A 28 -4.44 4.21 -2.03
C VAL A 28 -3.06 4.79 -1.76
N ILE A 29 -2.33 4.17 -0.83
CA ILE A 29 -0.95 4.50 -0.51
C ILE A 29 -0.02 3.32 -0.82
N MET A 30 1.22 3.60 -1.17
CA MET A 30 2.23 2.57 -1.41
C MET A 30 2.97 2.27 -0.11
N VAL A 31 2.90 1.02 0.34
CA VAL A 31 3.57 0.55 1.55
C VAL A 31 4.85 -0.16 1.13
N ASN A 32 6.00 0.40 1.52
CA ASN A 32 7.32 -0.14 1.19
C ASN A 32 7.93 -0.85 2.41
N GLY A 33 8.84 -1.79 2.17
CA GLY A 33 9.69 -2.36 3.22
C GLY A 33 8.98 -3.36 4.13
N ALA A 34 7.88 -3.95 3.68
CA ALA A 34 7.12 -4.95 4.43
C ALA A 34 7.73 -6.36 4.43
N GLU A 35 8.81 -6.55 3.67
CA GLU A 35 9.50 -7.84 3.57
C GLU A 35 10.11 -8.23 4.92
N GLY A 36 9.82 -9.47 5.36
CA GLY A 36 10.28 -9.99 6.65
C GLY A 36 9.54 -9.46 7.89
N MET A 37 8.54 -8.57 7.74
CA MET A 37 7.70 -8.16 8.86
C MET A 37 6.77 -9.29 9.31
N ASN A 38 6.61 -9.43 10.62
CA ASN A 38 5.52 -10.25 11.18
C ASN A 38 4.16 -9.61 10.85
N THR A 39 3.13 -10.42 10.65
CA THR A 39 1.76 -10.00 10.33
C THR A 39 1.21 -9.01 11.34
N THR A 40 1.44 -9.22 12.64
CA THR A 40 1.01 -8.28 13.70
C THR A 40 1.69 -6.91 13.59
N HIS A 41 2.96 -6.88 13.17
CA HIS A 41 3.66 -5.62 12.98
C HIS A 41 3.10 -4.90 11.74
N LEU A 42 2.84 -5.65 10.68
CA LEU A 42 2.28 -5.14 9.45
C LEU A 42 0.86 -4.58 9.66
N THR A 43 -0.01 -5.26 10.41
CA THR A 43 -1.33 -4.72 10.78
C THR A 43 -1.23 -3.40 11.53
N ASN A 44 -0.36 -3.32 12.55
CA ASN A 44 -0.19 -2.10 13.33
C ASN A 44 0.28 -0.91 12.48
N ILE A 45 1.16 -1.15 11.52
CA ILE A 45 1.61 -0.12 10.57
C ILE A 45 0.46 0.33 9.68
N LEU A 46 -0.31 -0.61 9.11
CA LEU A 46 -1.44 -0.30 8.23
C LEU A 46 -2.55 0.47 8.98
N GLU A 47 -2.81 0.11 10.24
CA GLU A 47 -3.74 0.86 11.11
C GLU A 47 -3.25 2.28 11.36
N SER A 48 -1.96 2.44 11.65
CA SER A 48 -1.35 3.75 11.89
C SER A 48 -1.39 4.62 10.64
N MET A 49 -1.11 4.04 9.47
CA MET A 49 -1.22 4.73 8.18
C MET A 49 -2.66 5.11 7.87
N ASN A 50 -3.63 4.24 8.14
CA ASN A 50 -5.05 4.55 7.98
C ASN A 50 -5.45 5.74 8.86
N TYR A 51 -5.03 5.72 10.12
CA TYR A 51 -5.31 6.82 11.05
C TYR A 51 -4.64 8.13 10.60
N ALA A 52 -3.40 8.08 10.13
CA ALA A 52 -2.69 9.26 9.64
C ALA A 52 -3.35 9.87 8.39
N VAL A 53 -3.89 9.04 7.49
CA VAL A 53 -4.49 9.50 6.23
C VAL A 53 -5.97 9.89 6.40
N CYS A 54 -6.73 9.08 7.13
CA CYS A 54 -8.19 9.21 7.21
C CYS A 54 -8.70 9.73 8.57
N GLY A 55 -7.84 9.88 9.58
CA GLY A 55 -8.24 10.32 10.93
C GLY A 55 -9.08 9.31 11.72
N THR A 56 -9.26 8.10 11.19
CA THR A 56 -10.06 7.04 11.79
C THR A 56 -9.24 5.77 11.98
N ARG A 57 -9.51 5.04 13.07
CA ARG A 57 -8.98 3.69 13.25
C ARG A 57 -9.82 2.72 12.43
N ALA A 58 -9.17 1.82 11.73
CA ALA A 58 -9.79 0.73 10.99
C ALA A 58 -9.18 -0.58 11.49
N GLU A 59 -9.98 -1.64 11.57
CA GLU A 59 -9.48 -2.99 11.86
C GLU A 59 -8.86 -3.57 10.59
N ILE A 60 -7.59 -3.99 10.65
CA ILE A 60 -6.88 -4.57 9.51
C ILE A 60 -6.79 -6.08 9.67
N VAL A 61 -7.47 -6.81 8.78
CA VAL A 61 -7.40 -8.28 8.70
C VAL A 61 -6.52 -8.67 7.51
N LEU A 62 -5.42 -9.37 7.78
CA LEU A 62 -4.53 -9.90 6.76
C LEU A 62 -4.89 -11.36 6.47
N TYR A 63 -5.12 -11.67 5.20
CA TYR A 63 -5.30 -13.03 4.71
C TYR A 63 -4.02 -13.48 4.01
N THR A 64 -3.40 -14.55 4.49
CA THR A 64 -2.24 -15.20 3.86
C THR A 64 -2.67 -16.55 3.31
N HIS A 65 -2.30 -16.86 2.07
CA HIS A 65 -2.55 -18.15 1.41
C HIS A 65 -1.31 -19.05 1.48
#